data_AF-A0A529P1X8-F1
#
_entry.id   AF-A0A529P1X8-F1
#
_cell.length_a   1.000
_cell.length_b   1.000
_cell.length_c   1.000
_cell.angle_alpha   90.00
_cell.angle_beta   90.00
_cell.angle_gamma   90.00
#
_symmetry.space_group_name_H-M   'P 1'
#
loop_
_entity.id
_entity.type
_entity.pdbx_description
1 polymer ?
#
loop_
_entity_poly.entity_id
_entity_poly.type
_entity_poly.pdbx_seq_one_letter_code
_entity_poly.pdbx_strand_id
1 'polypeptide(L)'
;AIAIIFTTAATLNKAGVTDISSSTDAAKALEPVAGKFAFIIFAAGIIGTGLLAVPVLAGSAAFAVGEALHWKVGLAREPKEAVAFYGTLTIAAALGTGIMFTPIDPIKALYWSAVINGICAVPVMVVMMLMAGRADIMGDFPIRGWLRSLGWLSTVAMTLCVVGLAAQWLL
;
A
#
# COMPACT_ATOMS: atom_id res chain seq x y z
N ALA A 1 2.23 9.41 8.23
CA ALA A 1 1.17 10.22 7.59
C ALA A 1 1.05 11.61 8.21
N ILE A 2 0.71 11.75 9.50
CA ILE A 2 0.46 13.05 10.15
C ILE A 2 1.64 14.03 10.00
N ALA A 3 2.87 13.59 10.26
CA ALA A 3 4.06 14.42 10.06
C ALA A 3 4.21 14.91 8.61
N ILE A 4 3.92 14.05 7.62
CA ILE A 4 4.00 14.42 6.19
C ILE A 4 2.96 15.50 5.87
N ILE A 5 1.73 15.36 6.38
CA ILE A 5 0.64 16.35 6.18
C ILE A 5 1.01 17.69 6.81
N PHE A 6 1.48 17.71 8.06
CA PHE A 6 1.86 18.95 8.73
C PHE A 6 3.06 19.62 8.07
N THR A 7 4.10 18.87 7.71
CA THR A 7 5.29 19.45 7.08
C THR A 7 4.97 19.98 5.69
N THR A 8 4.20 19.25 4.87
CA THR A 8 3.75 19.76 3.55
C THR A 8 2.81 20.96 3.67
N ALA A 9 1.91 20.99 4.65
CA ALA A 9 1.09 22.18 4.91
C ALA A 9 1.95 23.38 5.36
N ALA A 10 2.95 23.16 6.20
CA ALA A 10 3.81 24.22 6.71
C ALA A 10 4.78 24.78 5.64
N THR A 11 5.22 23.97 4.67
CA THR A 11 6.21 24.36 3.68
C THR A 11 5.61 24.60 2.28
N LEU A 12 4.82 23.67 1.79
CA LEU A 12 4.35 23.63 0.40
C LEU A 12 3.18 24.59 0.18
N ASN A 13 2.22 24.63 1.11
CA ASN A 13 1.09 25.58 1.05
C ASN A 13 1.57 27.04 1.17
N LYS A 14 2.58 27.29 2.02
CA LYS A 14 3.22 28.61 2.13
C LYS A 14 4.03 29.01 0.89
N ALA A 15 4.60 28.04 0.18
CA ALA A 15 5.38 28.28 -1.04
C ALA A 15 4.52 28.39 -2.31
N GLY A 16 3.20 28.20 -2.22
CA GLY A 16 2.27 28.29 -3.36
C GLY A 16 2.38 27.13 -4.36
N VAL A 17 3.11 26.06 -4.02
CA VAL A 17 3.29 24.89 -4.88
C VAL A 17 2.15 23.90 -4.62
N THR A 18 1.26 23.73 -5.60
CA THR A 18 0.10 22.84 -5.51
C THR A 18 0.27 21.54 -6.29
N ASP A 19 1.30 21.44 -7.13
CA ASP A 19 1.59 20.27 -7.96
C ASP A 19 2.98 19.71 -7.63
N ILE A 20 3.03 18.46 -7.17
CA ILE A 20 4.27 17.72 -6.88
C ILE A 20 4.36 16.59 -7.89
N SER A 21 5.05 16.85 -9.00
CA SER A 21 5.18 15.88 -10.08
C SER A 21 6.41 14.96 -9.92
N SER A 22 7.41 15.36 -9.12
CA SER A 22 8.63 14.55 -8.90
C SER A 22 9.06 14.46 -7.43
N SER A 23 9.74 13.36 -7.09
CA SER A 23 10.37 13.13 -5.78
C SER A 23 11.38 14.22 -5.43
N THR A 24 12.00 14.83 -6.45
CA THR A 24 12.90 15.97 -6.29
C THR A 24 12.17 17.22 -5.83
N ASP A 25 10.93 17.43 -6.28
CA ASP A 25 10.10 18.58 -5.87
C ASP A 25 9.60 18.40 -4.44
N ALA A 26 9.25 17.18 -4.06
CA ALA A 26 8.92 16.83 -2.68
C ALA A 26 10.10 17.05 -1.71
N ALA A 27 11.34 16.74 -2.13
CA ALA A 27 12.53 16.98 -1.34
C ALA A 27 12.85 18.48 -1.20
N LYS A 28 12.71 19.27 -2.28
CA LYS A 28 12.87 20.73 -2.25
C LYS A 28 11.84 21.42 -1.37
N ALA A 29 10.62 20.90 -1.32
CA ALA A 29 9.59 21.38 -0.41
C ALA A 29 9.97 21.27 1.07
N LEU A 30 10.89 20.38 1.43
CA LEU A 30 11.38 20.21 2.80
C LEU A 30 12.58 21.13 3.13
N GLU A 31 13.19 21.77 2.13
CA GLU A 31 14.33 22.68 2.27
C GLU A 31 14.12 23.83 3.28
N PRO A 32 12.96 24.51 3.35
CA PRO A 32 12.76 25.59 4.33
C PRO A 32 12.68 25.11 5.80
N VAL A 33 12.48 23.81 6.06
CA VAL A 33 12.38 23.25 7.43
C VAL A 33 13.63 22.48 7.83
N ALA A 34 14.25 21.75 6.90
CA ALA A 34 15.42 20.91 7.18
C ALA A 34 16.73 21.38 6.51
N GLY A 35 16.69 22.49 5.76
CA GLY A 35 17.85 23.07 5.08
C GLY A 35 18.52 22.09 4.11
N LYS A 36 19.85 22.10 4.04
CA LYS A 36 20.64 21.19 3.16
C LYS A 36 20.46 19.71 3.51
N PHE A 37 19.95 19.35 4.69
CA PHE A 37 19.68 17.97 5.10
C PHE A 37 18.32 17.45 4.65
N ALA A 38 17.41 18.32 4.17
CA ALA A 38 16.09 17.95 3.67
C ALA A 38 16.18 16.82 2.63
N PHE A 39 17.08 16.98 1.66
CA PHE A 39 17.30 15.98 0.61
C PHE A 39 17.79 14.64 1.16
N ILE A 40 18.75 14.65 2.09
CA ILE A 40 19.33 13.43 2.67
C ILE A 40 18.28 12.69 3.50
N ILE A 41 17.53 13.40 4.35
CA ILE A 41 16.50 12.82 5.20
C ILE A 41 15.36 12.25 4.34
N PHE A 42 14.95 12.97 3.30
CA PHE A 42 13.92 12.53 2.37
C PHE A 42 14.35 11.29 1.57
N ALA A 43 15.57 11.30 1.03
CA ALA A 43 16.13 10.16 0.32
C ALA A 43 16.28 8.94 1.24
N ALA A 44 16.76 9.12 2.48
CA ALA A 44 16.85 8.06 3.47
C ALA A 44 15.47 7.49 3.82
N GLY A 45 14.43 8.34 3.90
CA GLY A 45 13.05 7.92 4.11
C GLY A 45 12.50 7.08 2.95
N ILE A 46 12.71 7.51 1.71
CA ILE A 46 12.29 6.74 0.52
C ILE A 46 13.01 5.40 0.45
N ILE A 47 14.33 5.38 0.66
CA ILE A 47 15.11 4.14 0.63
C ILE A 47 14.67 3.20 1.76
N GLY A 48 14.50 3.71 2.98
CA GLY A 48 14.07 2.93 4.14
C GLY A 48 12.67 2.33 3.96
N THR A 49 11.72 3.12 3.44
CA THR A 49 10.37 2.62 3.15
C THR A 49 10.37 1.58 2.04
N GLY A 50 11.15 1.78 0.97
CA GLY A 50 11.32 0.77 -0.09
C GLY A 50 11.91 -0.54 0.43
N LEU A 51 12.97 -0.47 1.25
CA LEU A 51 13.64 -1.65 1.81
C LEU A 51 12.71 -2.47 2.72
N LEU A 52 11.81 -1.82 3.46
CA LEU A 52 10.81 -2.50 4.29
C LEU A 52 9.62 -3.04 3.48
N ALA A 53 9.19 -2.30 2.46
CA ALA A 53 8.03 -2.67 1.65
C ALA A 53 8.31 -3.85 0.72
N VAL A 54 9.49 -3.91 0.09
CA VAL A 54 9.82 -4.93 -0.91
C VAL A 54 9.72 -6.36 -0.33
N PRO A 55 10.34 -6.70 0.81
CA PRO A 55 10.26 -8.05 1.37
C PRO A 55 8.85 -8.46 1.79
N VAL A 56 8.10 -7.54 2.40
CA VAL A 56 6.74 -7.82 2.89
C VAL A 56 5.76 -8.03 1.74
N LEU A 57 5.78 -7.12 0.75
CA LEU A 57 4.89 -7.21 -0.41
C LEU A 57 5.25 -8.40 -1.29
N ALA A 58 6.53 -8.57 -1.63
CA ALA A 58 6.96 -9.69 -2.46
C ALA A 58 6.74 -11.03 -1.76
N GLY A 59 6.96 -11.08 -0.44
CA GLY A 59 6.62 -12.24 0.37
C GLY A 59 5.14 -12.59 0.27
N SER A 60 4.26 -11.63 0.58
CA SER A 60 2.80 -11.83 0.53
C SER A 60 2.29 -12.23 -0.86
N ALA A 61 2.84 -11.63 -1.92
CA ALA A 61 2.48 -11.97 -3.30
C ALA A 61 2.94 -13.37 -3.67
N ALA A 62 4.15 -13.78 -3.28
CA ALA A 62 4.64 -15.12 -3.51
C ALA A 62 3.82 -16.18 -2.75
N PHE A 63 3.39 -15.89 -1.52
CA PHE A 63 2.46 -16.74 -0.77
C PHE A 63 1.11 -16.86 -1.48
N ALA A 64 0.50 -15.73 -1.87
CA ALA A 64 -0.79 -15.72 -2.55
C ALA A 64 -0.77 -16.47 -3.89
N VAL A 65 0.27 -16.28 -4.70
CA VAL A 65 0.45 -16.99 -5.98
C VAL A 65 0.66 -18.49 -5.76
N GLY A 66 1.47 -18.87 -4.77
CA GLY A 66 1.69 -20.27 -4.46
C GLY A 66 0.45 -20.98 -3.93
N GLU A 67 -0.36 -20.32 -3.09
CA GLU A 67 -1.66 -20.85 -2.65
C GLU A 67 -2.66 -20.98 -3.81
N ALA A 68 -2.75 -19.96 -4.67
CA ALA A 68 -3.65 -19.97 -5.82
C ALA A 68 -3.32 -21.07 -6.85
N LEU A 69 -2.04 -21.43 -6.99
CA LEU A 69 -1.59 -22.52 -7.86
C LEU A 69 -1.63 -23.90 -7.18
N HIS A 70 -2.15 -24.00 -5.96
CA HIS A 70 -2.12 -25.21 -5.12
C HIS A 70 -0.71 -25.81 -4.96
N TRP A 71 0.33 -24.99 -5.12
CA TRP A 71 1.68 -25.41 -4.79
C TRP A 71 1.80 -25.54 -3.28
N LYS A 72 2.66 -26.47 -2.83
CA LYS A 72 2.89 -26.66 -1.40
C LYS A 72 3.64 -25.44 -0.87
N VAL A 73 2.92 -24.52 -0.23
CA VAL A 73 3.50 -23.32 0.39
C VAL A 73 3.43 -23.46 1.91
N GLY A 74 4.54 -23.23 2.62
CA GLY A 74 4.56 -23.23 4.07
C GLY A 74 5.92 -22.88 4.67
N LEU A 75 5.92 -21.97 5.65
CA LEU A 75 7.10 -21.56 6.45
C LEU A 75 7.75 -22.69 7.26
N ALA A 76 7.15 -23.88 7.30
CA ALA A 76 7.60 -25.04 8.06
C ALA A 76 8.28 -26.14 7.21
N ARG A 77 8.52 -25.92 5.91
CA ARG A 77 9.20 -26.90 5.03
C ARG A 77 10.31 -26.30 4.17
N GLU A 78 11.19 -27.20 3.74
CA GLU A 78 12.58 -26.98 3.35
C GLU A 78 12.84 -25.88 2.29
N PRO A 79 14.02 -25.22 2.36
CA PRO A 79 14.45 -24.13 1.47
C PRO A 79 14.62 -24.51 -0.01
N LYS A 80 14.30 -25.76 -0.40
CA LYS A 80 14.43 -26.28 -1.78
C LYS A 80 13.13 -26.20 -2.60
N GLU A 81 11.98 -25.93 -2.01
CA GLU A 81 10.72 -25.67 -2.75
C GLU A 81 10.50 -24.17 -3.06
N ALA A 82 11.42 -23.30 -2.61
CA ALA A 82 11.32 -21.85 -2.70
C ALA A 82 11.73 -21.25 -4.07
N VAL A 83 11.98 -22.05 -5.12
CA VAL A 83 12.28 -21.52 -6.46
C VAL A 83 11.13 -20.67 -6.99
N ALA A 84 9.88 -21.04 -6.70
CA ALA A 84 8.70 -20.23 -7.03
C ALA A 84 8.65 -18.92 -6.23
N PHE A 85 9.10 -18.92 -4.98
CA PHE A 85 9.18 -17.73 -4.12
C PHE A 85 10.26 -16.76 -4.60
N TYR A 86 11.49 -17.26 -4.78
CA TYR A 86 12.60 -16.47 -5.29
C TYR A 86 12.38 -16.05 -6.76
N GLY A 87 11.70 -16.88 -7.55
CA GLY A 87 11.28 -16.54 -8.92
C GLY A 87 10.26 -15.41 -8.94
N THR A 88 9.21 -15.50 -8.12
CA THR A 88 8.18 -14.43 -8.01
C THR A 88 8.80 -13.13 -7.47
N LEU A 89 9.69 -13.21 -6.48
CA LEU A 89 10.43 -12.06 -5.96
C LEU A 89 11.31 -11.41 -7.05
N THR A 90 12.06 -12.23 -7.79
CA THR A 90 12.95 -11.74 -8.87
C THR A 90 12.14 -11.14 -10.01
N ILE A 91 11.02 -11.76 -10.41
CA ILE A 91 10.11 -11.23 -11.44
C ILE A 91 9.46 -9.93 -10.95
N ALA A 92 8.96 -9.87 -9.72
CA ALA A 92 8.37 -8.66 -9.16
C ALA A 92 9.39 -7.51 -9.09
N ALA A 93 10.62 -7.79 -8.67
CA ALA A 93 11.71 -6.81 -8.64
C ALA A 93 12.12 -6.37 -10.06
N ALA A 94 12.20 -7.30 -11.01
CA ALA A 94 12.52 -7.00 -12.41
C ALA A 94 11.41 -6.16 -13.07
N LEU A 95 10.13 -6.49 -12.85
CA LEU A 95 9.00 -5.72 -13.34
C LEU A 95 8.94 -4.33 -12.71
N GLY A 96 9.14 -4.23 -11.38
CA GLY A 96 9.20 -2.94 -10.68
C GLY A 96 10.32 -2.05 -11.20
N THR A 97 11.50 -2.62 -11.45
CA THR A 97 12.64 -1.91 -12.06
C THR A 97 12.35 -1.56 -13.53
N GLY A 98 11.67 -2.44 -14.27
CA GLY A 98 11.24 -2.21 -15.66
C GLY A 98 10.29 -1.02 -15.80
N ILE A 99 9.39 -0.82 -14.83
CA ILE A 99 8.48 0.33 -14.81
C ILE A 99 9.25 1.66 -14.71
N MET A 100 10.43 1.69 -14.06
CA MET A 100 11.26 2.90 -14.00
C MET A 100 11.85 3.31 -15.35
N PHE A 101 11.95 2.39 -16.33
CA PHE A 101 12.37 2.72 -17.70
C PHE A 101 11.22 3.22 -18.57
N THR A 102 9.99 3.18 -18.07
CA THR A 102 8.81 3.69 -18.77
C THR A 102 8.63 5.18 -18.45
N PRO A 103 8.15 6.04 -19.36
CA PRO A 103 7.88 7.46 -19.11
C PRO A 103 6.74 7.74 -18.11
N ILE A 104 6.36 6.78 -17.27
CA ILE A 104 5.33 6.95 -16.25
C ILE A 104 5.97 7.61 -15.03
N ASP A 105 5.42 8.77 -14.63
CA ASP A 105 5.84 9.44 -13.40
C ASP A 105 5.65 8.49 -12.19
N PRO A 106 6.70 8.16 -11.43
CA PRO A 106 6.62 7.26 -10.29
C PRO A 106 5.62 7.72 -9.22
N ILE A 107 5.44 9.04 -9.07
CA ILE A 107 4.44 9.62 -8.17
C ILE A 107 3.03 9.29 -8.64
N LYS A 108 2.74 9.42 -9.94
CA LYS A 108 1.44 9.03 -10.50
C LYS A 108 1.23 7.53 -10.37
N ALA A 109 2.25 6.71 -10.61
CA ALA A 109 2.17 5.26 -10.40
C ALA A 109 1.88 4.91 -8.93
N LEU A 110 2.53 5.57 -7.97
CA LEU A 110 2.28 5.39 -6.54
C LEU A 110 0.85 5.80 -6.15
N TYR A 111 0.38 6.93 -6.69
CA TYR A 111 -0.98 7.40 -6.48
C TYR A 111 -2.02 6.40 -7.01
N TRP A 112 -1.86 5.97 -8.26
CA TRP A 112 -2.75 4.98 -8.88
C TRP A 112 -2.70 3.62 -8.18
N SER A 113 -1.53 3.18 -7.73
CA SER A 113 -1.37 1.97 -6.92
C SER A 113 -2.17 2.08 -5.61
N ALA A 114 -2.11 3.23 -4.94
CA ALA A 114 -2.90 3.48 -3.72
C ALA A 114 -4.42 3.51 -4.00
N VAL A 115 -4.83 4.11 -5.13
CA VAL A 115 -6.24 4.12 -5.56
C VAL A 115 -6.75 2.70 -5.80
N ILE A 116 -6.04 1.91 -6.60
CA ILE A 116 -6.40 0.52 -6.91
C ILE A 116 -6.46 -0.30 -5.61
N ASN A 117 -5.46 -0.15 -4.74
CA ASN A 117 -5.45 -0.80 -3.44
C ASN A 117 -6.68 -0.42 -2.59
N GLY A 118 -7.06 0.86 -2.58
CA GLY A 118 -8.27 1.33 -1.88
C GLY A 118 -9.56 0.69 -2.42
N ILE A 119 -9.68 0.57 -3.74
CA ILE A 119 -10.81 -0.10 -4.40
C ILE A 119 -10.84 -1.59 -4.04
N CYS A 120 -9.70 -2.28 -4.13
CA CYS A 120 -9.56 -3.71 -3.81
C CYS A 120 -9.76 -4.01 -2.33
N ALA A 121 -9.48 -3.06 -1.43
CA ALA A 121 -9.65 -3.24 0.01
C ALA A 121 -11.13 -3.45 0.39
N VAL A 122 -12.08 -2.80 -0.30
CA VAL A 122 -13.51 -2.90 0.01
C VAL A 122 -14.04 -4.35 -0.07
N PRO A 123 -13.92 -5.07 -1.19
CA PRO A 123 -14.42 -6.46 -1.25
C PRO A 123 -13.68 -7.37 -0.26
N VAL A 124 -12.37 -7.19 -0.07
CA VAL A 124 -11.60 -7.97 0.90
C VAL A 124 -12.12 -7.73 2.32
N MET A 125 -12.39 -6.48 2.70
CA MET A 125 -12.97 -6.15 4.00
C MET A 125 -14.39 -6.73 4.18
N VAL A 126 -15.23 -6.69 3.14
CA VAL A 126 -16.57 -7.29 3.19
C VAL A 126 -16.47 -8.80 3.44
N VAL A 127 -15.63 -9.51 2.68
CA VAL A 127 -15.41 -10.95 2.86
C VAL A 127 -14.88 -11.25 4.27
N MET A 128 -13.89 -10.49 4.74
CA MET A 128 -13.33 -10.64 6.08
C MET A 128 -14.39 -10.42 7.17
N MET A 129 -15.26 -9.42 7.04
CA MET A 129 -16.34 -9.17 8.00
C MET A 129 -17.42 -10.26 7.98
N LEU A 130 -17.72 -10.82 6.80
CA LEU A 130 -18.63 -11.96 6.68
C LEU A 130 -18.02 -13.22 7.32
N MET A 131 -16.73 -13.49 7.11
CA MET A 131 -16.04 -14.64 7.70
C MET A 131 -15.89 -14.51 9.21
N ALA A 132 -15.40 -13.36 9.69
CA ALA A 132 -15.16 -13.12 11.11
C ALA A 132 -16.46 -13.01 11.94
N GLY A 133 -17.59 -12.74 11.29
CA GLY A 133 -18.90 -12.73 11.93
C GLY A 133 -19.57 -14.10 12.06
N ARG A 134 -19.06 -15.15 11.38
CA ARG A 134 -19.64 -16.49 11.42
C ARG A 134 -18.88 -17.39 12.40
N ALA A 135 -19.65 -18.05 13.27
CA ALA A 135 -19.11 -18.99 14.27
C ALA A 135 -18.61 -20.30 13.63
N ASP A 136 -19.05 -20.63 12.42
CA ASP A 136 -18.59 -21.84 11.71
C ASP A 136 -17.15 -21.72 11.20
N ILE A 137 -16.68 -20.50 10.90
CA ILE A 137 -15.32 -20.21 10.45
C ILE A 137 -14.42 -19.83 11.64
N MET A 138 -14.91 -18.99 12.55
CA MET A 138 -14.12 -18.50 13.69
C MET A 138 -14.13 -19.42 14.92
N GLY A 139 -14.91 -20.51 14.90
CA GLY A 139 -15.07 -21.42 16.03
C GLY A 139 -15.66 -20.71 17.24
N ASP A 140 -14.96 -20.75 18.36
CA ASP A 140 -15.44 -20.24 19.66
C ASP A 140 -15.36 -18.71 19.82
N PHE A 141 -14.68 -17.99 18.91
CA PHE A 141 -14.43 -16.55 19.04
C PHE A 141 -14.99 -15.69 17.88
N PRO A 142 -16.27 -15.83 17.48
CA PRO A 142 -16.84 -14.96 16.44
C PRO A 142 -16.92 -13.51 16.92
N ILE A 143 -16.66 -12.56 16.02
CA ILE A 143 -16.80 -11.13 16.29
C ILE A 143 -18.29 -10.82 16.52
N ARG A 144 -18.64 -10.48 17.76
CA ARG A 144 -20.01 -10.14 18.19
C ARG A 144 -20.09 -8.75 18.83
N GLY A 145 -21.29 -8.15 18.76
CA GLY A 145 -21.59 -6.87 19.41
C GLY A 145 -20.87 -5.67 18.79
N TRP A 146 -20.26 -4.84 19.64
CA TRP A 146 -19.67 -3.56 19.27
C TRP A 146 -18.56 -3.67 18.21
N LEU A 147 -17.71 -4.68 18.31
CA LEU A 147 -16.59 -4.86 17.38
C LEU A 147 -17.05 -5.20 15.97
N ARG A 148 -18.17 -5.92 15.82
CA ARG A 148 -18.80 -6.19 14.52
C ARG A 148 -19.39 -4.92 13.94
N SER A 149 -20.04 -4.08 14.76
CA SER A 149 -20.59 -2.80 14.31
C SER A 149 -19.48 -1.84 13.85
N LEU A 150 -18.37 -1.75 14.59
CA LEU A 150 -17.21 -0.94 14.20
C LEU A 150 -16.56 -1.44 12.90
N GLY A 151 -16.45 -2.76 12.73
CA GLY A 151 -15.92 -3.35 11.50
C GLY A 151 -16.79 -3.01 10.29
N TRP A 152 -18.11 -3.18 10.40
CA TRP A 152 -19.04 -2.80 9.33
C TRP A 152 -19.07 -1.30 9.07
N LEU A 153 -18.98 -0.46 10.11
CA LEU A 153 -18.91 0.98 9.97
C LEU A 153 -17.64 1.40 9.20
N SER A 154 -16.49 0.78 9.49
CA SER A 154 -15.25 0.98 8.74
C SER A 154 -15.39 0.54 7.28
N THR A 155 -16.00 -0.60 7.02
CA THR A 155 -16.25 -1.08 5.65
C THR A 155 -17.16 -0.14 4.87
N VAL A 156 -18.24 0.36 5.50
CA VAL A 156 -19.15 1.33 4.88
C VAL A 156 -18.44 2.65 4.60
N ALA A 157 -17.66 3.17 5.56
CA ALA A 157 -16.87 4.39 5.38
C ALA A 157 -15.89 4.25 4.20
N MET A 158 -15.16 3.13 4.13
CA MET A 158 -14.24 2.85 3.03
C MET A 158 -14.98 2.74 1.68
N THR A 159 -16.15 2.09 1.67
CA THR A 159 -17.00 1.98 0.48
C THR A 159 -17.47 3.35 0.00
N LEU A 160 -17.90 4.23 0.92
CA LEU A 160 -18.30 5.59 0.59
C LEU A 160 -17.15 6.40 -0.02
N CYS A 161 -15.93 6.26 0.50
CA CYS A 161 -14.75 6.90 -0.08
C CYS A 161 -14.48 6.42 -1.51
N VAL A 162 -14.59 5.11 -1.77
CA VAL A 162 -14.40 4.54 -3.12
C VAL A 162 -15.50 4.98 -4.08
N VAL A 163 -16.76 5.00 -3.64
CA VAL A 163 -17.88 5.51 -4.43
C VAL A 163 -17.71 7.01 -4.72
N GLY A 164 -17.26 7.80 -3.74
CA GLY A 164 -16.95 9.22 -3.94
C GLY A 164 -15.84 9.44 -4.97
N LEU A 165 -14.79 8.62 -4.94
CA LEU A 165 -13.73 8.65 -5.94
C LEU A 165 -14.25 8.29 -7.34
N ALA A 166 -15.11 7.26 -7.44
CA ALA A 166 -15.74 6.88 -8.71
C ALA A 166 -16.69 7.96 -9.24
N ALA A 167 -17.43 8.62 -8.35
CA ALA A 167 -18.30 9.74 -8.70
C ALA A 167 -17.50 10.95 -9.21
N GLN A 168 -16.36 11.28 -8.57
CA GLN A 168 -15.45 12.33 -9.04
C GLN A 168 -14.85 12.02 -10.41
N TRP A 169 -14.68 10.74 -10.75
CA TRP A 169 -14.21 10.31 -12.07
C TRP A 169 -15.28 10.37 -13.17
N LEU A 170 -16.57 10.32 -12.79
CA LEU A 170 -17.71 10.33 -13.72
C LEU A 170 -18.31 11.72 -13.95
N LEU A 171 -18.03 12.70 -13.07
CA LEU A 171 -18.44 14.10 -13.15
C LEU A 171 -17.36 14.96 -13.82
#